data_AF-M6FHL3-F1
#
_entry.id   AF-M6FHL3-F1
#
_cell.length_a   1.000
_cell.length_b   1.000
_cell.length_c   1.000
_cell.angle_alpha   90.00
_cell.angle_beta   90.00
_cell.angle_gamma   90.00
#
_symmetry.space_group_name_H-M   'P 1'
#
loop_
_entity.id
_entity.type
_entity.pdbx_description
1 polymer ?
#
loop_
_entity_poly.entity_id
_entity_poly.type
_entity_poly.pdbx_seq_one_letter_code
_entity_poly.pdbx_strand_id
1 'polypeptide(L)'
;MVSTNSIFSSGRDRGLYGRIFSHAVILLGSLEILKKEVRGYAATPGDSNVHISTIYAVFRGLGIEFEPVAESFLQNIVLQEI
;
A
#
# COMPACT_ATOMS: atom_id res chain seq x y z
N MET A 1 14.96 13.47 -6.91
CA MET A 1 13.48 13.39 -6.76
C MET A 1 13.04 12.08 -7.39
N VAL A 2 12.40 11.19 -6.64
CA VAL A 2 11.88 9.92 -7.20
C VAL A 2 10.60 10.23 -7.97
N SER A 3 10.50 9.75 -9.22
CA SER A 3 9.30 9.97 -10.03
C SER A 3 8.20 8.97 -9.67
N THR A 4 6.94 9.37 -9.83
CA THR A 4 5.79 8.49 -9.69
C THR A 4 5.91 7.22 -10.55
N ASN A 5 6.47 7.34 -11.76
CA ASN A 5 6.74 6.20 -12.65
C ASN A 5 7.75 5.21 -12.08
N SER A 6 8.76 5.70 -11.34
CA SER A 6 9.75 4.87 -10.63
C SER A 6 9.17 4.19 -9.39
N ILE A 7 8.15 4.79 -8.76
CA ILE A 7 7.43 4.14 -7.65
C ILE A 7 6.62 2.96 -8.20
N PHE A 8 5.84 3.20 -9.26
CA PHE A 8 4.95 2.19 -9.84
C PHE A 8 5.65 1.16 -10.75
N SER A 9 6.95 1.31 -11.03
CA SER A 9 7.72 0.24 -11.68
C SER A 9 7.82 -0.99 -10.79
N SER A 10 7.98 -0.81 -9.47
CA SER A 10 8.03 -1.92 -8.50
C SER A 10 6.81 -2.86 -8.60
N GLY A 11 5.61 -2.30 -8.79
CA GLY A 11 4.40 -3.10 -8.99
C GLY A 11 4.39 -3.88 -10.30
N ARG A 12 5.08 -3.40 -11.35
CA ARG A 12 5.25 -4.16 -12.60
C ARG A 12 6.27 -5.28 -12.43
N ASP A 13 7.36 -4.99 -11.74
CA ASP A 13 8.46 -5.94 -11.50
C ASP A 13 7.98 -7.17 -10.69
N ARG A 14 6.97 -6.96 -9.82
CA ARG A 14 6.30 -8.03 -9.04
C ARG A 14 5.20 -8.78 -9.79
N GLY A 15 4.95 -8.46 -11.06
CA GLY A 15 3.85 -9.06 -11.83
C GLY A 15 2.45 -8.62 -11.39
N LEU A 16 2.33 -7.52 -10.62
CA LEU A 16 1.06 -7.00 -10.12
C LEU A 16 0.42 -5.99 -11.10
N TYR A 17 0.80 -6.03 -12.38
CA TYR A 17 0.34 -5.10 -13.43
C TYR A 17 0.52 -3.62 -13.05
N GLY A 18 1.62 -3.31 -12.34
CA GLY A 18 1.92 -1.94 -11.88
C GLY A 18 1.17 -1.52 -10.61
N ARG A 19 0.39 -2.40 -10.00
CA ARG A 19 -0.33 -2.11 -8.76
C ARG A 19 0.58 -2.21 -7.55
N ILE A 20 0.36 -1.30 -6.61
CA ILE A 20 0.93 -1.36 -5.27
C ILE A 20 -0.26 -1.42 -4.31
N PHE A 21 -0.41 -2.52 -3.61
CA PHE A 21 -1.49 -2.70 -2.64
C PHE A 21 -1.04 -2.07 -1.32
N SER A 22 -1.16 -0.76 -1.22
CA SER A 22 -0.93 -0.02 0.02
C SER A 22 -1.83 1.21 0.02
N HIS A 23 -2.19 1.69 1.21
CA HIS A 23 -2.90 2.96 1.35
C HIS A 23 -2.03 4.15 0.94
N ALA A 24 -0.73 4.08 1.19
CA ALA A 24 0.23 5.10 0.81
C ALA A 24 1.64 4.51 0.63
N VAL A 25 2.43 5.10 -0.25
CA VAL A 25 3.87 4.82 -0.39
C VAL A 25 4.62 6.08 0.05
N ILE A 26 5.38 5.96 1.13
CA ILE A 26 6.17 7.06 1.71
C ILE A 26 7.61 6.92 1.24
N LEU A 27 8.16 8.01 0.69
CA LEU A 27 9.58 8.07 0.33
C LEU A 27 10.38 8.45 1.56
N LEU A 28 11.15 7.52 2.14
CA LEU A 28 11.95 7.78 3.34
C LEU A 28 12.91 8.97 3.17
N GLY A 29 13.56 9.08 2.02
CA GLY A 29 14.45 10.22 1.71
C GLY A 29 13.71 11.56 1.51
N SER A 30 12.37 11.57 1.51
CA SER A 30 11.56 12.78 1.52
C SER A 30 11.09 13.21 2.91
N LEU A 31 11.31 12.37 3.93
CA LEU A 31 10.86 12.64 5.29
C LEU A 31 11.80 13.62 5.98
N GLU A 32 11.22 14.66 6.54
CA GLU A 32 11.87 15.62 7.43
C GLU A 32 11.23 15.50 8.81
N ILE A 33 12.04 15.23 9.83
CA ILE A 33 11.58 15.14 11.22
C ILE A 33 12.01 16.40 11.95
N LEU A 34 11.02 17.18 12.37
CA LEU A 34 11.14 18.34 13.24
C LEU A 34 10.56 17.99 14.61
N LYS A 35 10.92 18.75 15.66
CA LYS A 35 10.61 18.45 17.08
C LYS A 35 9.24 17.78 17.33
N LYS A 36 8.16 18.33 16.75
CA LYS A 36 6.78 17.82 16.89
C LYS A 36 6.08 17.65 15.54
N GLU A 37 6.83 17.59 14.44
CA GLU A 37 6.27 17.61 13.10
C GLU A 37 7.07 16.69 12.17
N VAL A 38 6.37 15.88 11.39
CA VAL A 38 6.96 15.07 10.31
C VAL A 38 6.40 15.56 8.99
N ARG A 39 7.28 15.96 8.08
CA ARG A 39 6.91 16.42 6.73
C ARG A 39 7.45 15.45 5.69
N GLY A 40 6.82 15.41 4.52
CA GLY A 40 7.32 14.65 3.38
C GLY A 40 6.26 14.45 2.31
N TYR A 41 6.56 13.54 1.38
CA TYR A 41 5.66 13.21 0.28
C TYR A 41 5.22 11.75 0.36
N ALA A 42 3.95 11.52 0.03
CA ALA A 42 3.39 10.20 -0.15
C ALA A 42 2.75 10.08 -1.54
N ALA A 43 3.02 8.98 -2.22
CA ALA A 43 2.29 8.60 -3.43
C ALA A 43 1.12 7.70 -3.03
N THR A 44 -0.06 7.98 -3.59
CA THR A 44 -1.25 7.16 -3.37
C THR A 44 -1.45 6.24 -4.58
N PRO A 45 -1.41 4.91 -4.43
CA PRO A 45 -1.77 3.97 -5.49
C PRO A 45 -3.29 3.98 -5.75
N GLY A 46 -3.81 5.00 -6.44
CA GLY A 46 -5.25 5.26 -6.55
C GLY A 46 -6.09 4.10 -7.11
N ASP A 47 -5.52 3.31 -8.02
CA ASP A 47 -6.21 2.16 -8.63
C ASP A 47 -6.23 0.91 -7.74
N SER A 48 -5.36 0.83 -6.73
CA SER A 48 -5.16 -0.40 -5.93
C SER A 48 -5.35 -0.23 -4.43
N ASN A 49 -5.28 1.00 -3.90
CA ASN A 49 -5.46 1.27 -2.47
C ASN A 49 -6.89 0.93 -1.99
N VAL A 50 -7.89 1.10 -2.85
CA VAL A 50 -9.31 0.81 -2.58
C VAL A 50 -9.61 -0.68 -2.51
N HIS A 51 -8.80 -1.54 -3.12
CA HIS A 51 -9.06 -2.99 -3.13
C HIS A 51 -8.96 -3.59 -1.73
N ILE A 52 -7.93 -3.21 -0.95
CA ILE A 52 -7.74 -3.71 0.42
C ILE A 52 -8.89 -3.28 1.32
N SER A 53 -9.26 -1.99 1.27
CA SER A 53 -10.36 -1.47 2.09
C SER A 53 -11.70 -2.09 1.70
N THR A 54 -11.92 -2.35 0.41
CA THR A 54 -13.12 -3.03 -0.08
C THR A 54 -13.20 -4.47 0.42
N ILE A 55 -12.12 -5.24 0.31
CA ILE A 55 -12.07 -6.62 0.82
C ILE A 55 -12.36 -6.61 2.32
N TYR A 56 -11.66 -5.77 3.08
CA TYR A 56 -11.89 -5.65 4.53
C TYR A 56 -13.35 -5.27 4.85
N ALA A 57 -13.92 -4.30 4.14
CA ALA A 57 -15.32 -3.89 4.33
C ALA A 57 -16.32 -5.02 4.06
N VAL A 58 -16.07 -5.88 3.06
CA VAL A 58 -16.91 -7.06 2.79
C VAL A 58 -16.88 -8.04 3.97
N PHE A 59 -15.70 -8.37 4.50
CA PHE A 59 -15.59 -9.25 5.68
C PHE A 59 -16.37 -8.69 6.87
N ARG A 60 -16.19 -7.38 7.15
CA ARG A 60 -16.92 -6.69 8.22
C ARG A 60 -18.43 -6.67 7.99
N GLY A 61 -18.87 -6.42 6.77
CA GLY A 61 -20.29 -6.37 6.41
C GLY A 61 -20.99 -7.74 6.52
N LEU A 62 -20.25 -8.82 6.26
CA LEU A 62 -20.76 -10.19 6.37
C LEU A 62 -20.64 -10.76 7.80
N GLY A 63 -20.00 -10.04 8.73
CA GLY A 63 -19.72 -10.55 10.07
C GLY A 63 -18.72 -11.71 10.08
N ILE A 64 -17.90 -11.84 9.02
CA ILE A 64 -16.86 -12.86 8.90
C ILE A 64 -15.58 -12.26 9.49
N GLU A 65 -14.92 -13.01 10.37
CA GLU A 65 -13.62 -12.59 10.88
C GLU A 65 -12.62 -12.48 9.74
N PHE A 66 -11.77 -11.46 9.81
CA PHE A 66 -10.67 -11.30 8.89
C PHE A 66 -9.58 -12.31 9.28
N GLU A 67 -9.86 -13.58 9.01
CA GLU A 67 -9.13 -14.77 9.45
C GLU A 67 -7.67 -14.77 8.95
N PRO A 68 -6.77 -15.55 9.58
CA PRO A 68 -5.34 -15.59 9.24
C PRO A 68 -5.05 -15.88 7.76
N VAL A 69 -5.95 -16.56 7.06
CA VAL A 69 -5.82 -16.84 5.62
C VAL A 69 -5.99 -15.58 4.78
N ALA A 70 -7.02 -14.76 5.07
CA ALA A 70 -7.27 -13.51 4.36
C ALA A 70 -6.18 -12.48 4.68
N GLU A 71 -5.75 -12.44 5.94
CA GLU A 71 -4.63 -11.63 6.38
C GLU A 71 -3.33 -12.05 5.69
N SER A 72 -2.97 -13.32 5.72
CA SER A 72 -1.76 -13.84 5.06
C SER A 72 -1.77 -13.59 3.56
N PHE A 73 -2.91 -13.78 2.90
CA PHE A 73 -3.05 -13.47 1.47
C PHE A 73 -2.80 -11.99 1.18
N LEU A 74 -3.42 -11.08 1.93
CA LEU A 74 -3.19 -9.64 1.74
C LEU A 74 -1.76 -9.25 2.12
N GLN A 75 -1.19 -9.78 3.20
CA GLN A 75 0.20 -9.52 3.59
C GLN A 75 1.18 -9.90 2.47
N ASN A 76 0.99 -11.03 1.80
CA ASN A 76 1.83 -11.45 0.67
C ASN A 76 1.77 -10.50 -0.54
N ILE A 77 0.72 -9.71 -0.65
CA ILE A 77 0.51 -8.76 -1.75
C ILE A 77 0.91 -7.34 -1.36
N VAL A 78 0.72 -6.97 -0.08
CA VAL A 78 0.92 -5.64 0.49
C VAL A 78 2.37 -5.45 0.98
N LEU A 79 2.89 -6.42 1.73
CA LEU A 79 4.14 -6.30 2.50
C LEU A 79 5.38 -6.77 1.75
N GLN A 80 5.31 -7.00 0.44
CA GLN A 80 6.54 -7.18 -0.32
C GLN A 80 7.34 -5.87 -0.22
N GLU A 81 8.45 -5.90 0.52
CA GLU A 81 9.40 -4.78 0.61
C GLU A 81 9.91 -4.44 -0.80
N ILE A 82 10.01 -3.14 -1.10
CA ILE A 82 10.58 -2.62 -2.36
C ILE A 82 12.10 -2.62 -2.22
#